data_AF-A0A8T7M433-F1
#
_entry.id   AF-A0A8T7M433-F1
#
_cell.length_a   1.000
_cell.length_b   1.000
_cell.length_c   1.000
_cell.angle_alpha   90.00
_cell.angle_beta   90.00
_cell.angle_gamma   90.00
#
_symmetry.space_group_name_H-M   'P 1'
#
loop_
_entity.id
_entity.type
_entity.pdbx_description
1 polymer ?
#
loop_
_entity_poly.entity_id
_entity_poly.type
_entity_poly.pdbx_seq_one_letter_code
_entity_poly.pdbx_strand_id
1 'polypeptide(L)'
;MINNNLKQKAQELIEEKLRRAAEITYSELMSINMNLPTEYQYNSIREIQTVMVKGAFDALGFSVELELFTNDEATDFWKVLHERYSQLWPSQTQS
;
A
#
# COMPACT_ATOMS: atom_id res chain seq x y z
N MET A 1 -10.37 -25.28 3.20
CA MET A 1 -10.05 -24.47 4.40
C MET A 1 -9.12 -23.37 3.95
N ILE A 2 -9.60 -22.12 3.85
CA ILE A 2 -8.71 -20.97 3.69
C ILE A 2 -7.80 -20.97 4.91
N ASN A 3 -6.49 -20.94 4.68
CA ASN A 3 -5.52 -20.94 5.76
C ASN A 3 -5.60 -19.56 6.44
N ASN A 4 -6.37 -19.44 7.53
CA ASN A 4 -6.56 -18.18 8.27
C ASN A 4 -5.24 -17.47 8.60
N ASN A 5 -4.14 -18.22 8.69
CA ASN A 5 -2.78 -17.69 8.84
C ASN A 5 -2.32 -16.87 7.61
N LEU A 6 -2.63 -17.31 6.39
CA LEU A 6 -2.27 -16.62 5.14
C LEU A 6 -3.08 -15.35 4.94
N LYS A 7 -4.38 -15.38 5.26
CA LYS A 7 -5.23 -14.17 5.23
C LYS A 7 -4.69 -13.10 6.18
N GLN A 8 -4.42 -13.46 7.43
CA GLN A 8 -3.84 -12.55 8.42
C GLN A 8 -2.51 -11.97 7.95
N LYS A 9 -1.61 -12.80 7.43
CA LYS A 9 -0.33 -12.35 6.85
C LYS A 9 -0.50 -11.39 5.69
N ALA A 10 -1.49 -11.62 4.82
CA ALA A 10 -1.78 -10.71 3.72
C ALA A 10 -2.24 -9.34 4.26
N GLN A 11 -3.11 -9.31 5.29
CA GLN A 11 -3.52 -8.06 5.94
C GLN A 11 -2.32 -7.30 6.52
N GLU A 12 -1.46 -8.00 7.27
CA GLU A 12 -0.25 -7.42 7.87
C GLU A 12 0.69 -6.82 6.82
N LEU A 13 0.92 -7.53 5.71
CA LEU A 13 1.80 -7.05 4.64
C LEU A 13 1.23 -5.85 3.89
N ILE A 14 -0.08 -5.84 3.64
CA ILE A 14 -0.78 -4.72 3.00
C ILE A 14 -0.74 -3.49 3.91
N GLU A 15 -1.07 -3.67 5.19
CA GLU A 15 -1.04 -2.60 6.17
C GLU A 15 0.37 -2.04 6.36
N GLU A 16 1.38 -2.91 6.47
CA GLU A 16 2.78 -2.50 6.61
C GLU A 16 3.27 -1.67 5.41
N LYS A 17 2.84 -2.01 4.18
CA LYS A 17 3.16 -1.19 3.00
C LYS A 17 2.58 0.21 3.10
N LEU A 18 1.33 0.35 3.53
CA LEU A 18 0.68 1.66 3.70
C LEU A 18 1.27 2.43 4.88
N ARG A 19 1.58 1.76 5.99
CA ARG A 19 2.28 2.34 7.13
C ARG A 19 3.64 2.93 6.72
N ARG A 20 4.45 2.16 5.99
CA ARG A 20 5.74 2.65 5.45
C ARG A 20 5.56 3.82 4.49
N ALA A 21 4.53 3.80 3.64
CA ALA A 21 4.24 4.94 2.78
C ALA A 21 3.87 6.20 3.58
N ALA A 22 3.09 6.06 4.65
CA ALA A 22 2.67 7.15 5.52
C ALA A 22 3.82 7.78 6.30
N GLU A 23 4.83 6.98 6.66
CA GLU A 23 5.94 7.40 7.51
C GLU A 23 7.23 7.73 6.73
N ILE A 24 7.24 7.53 5.41
CA ILE A 24 8.47 7.64 4.62
C ILE A 24 9.11 9.02 4.74
N THR A 25 10.42 9.00 5.01
CA THR A 25 11.25 10.19 5.20
C THR A 25 12.09 10.52 3.96
N TYR A 26 12.61 11.74 3.91
CA TYR A 26 13.56 12.13 2.86
C TYR A 26 14.85 11.28 2.90
N SER A 27 15.33 10.93 4.09
CA SER A 27 16.50 10.04 4.24
C SER A 27 16.26 8.65 3.67
N GLU A 28 15.05 8.09 3.84
CA GLU A 28 14.70 6.80 3.26
C GLU A 28 14.59 6.89 1.74
N LEU A 29 14.00 7.96 1.20
CA LEU A 29 13.98 8.22 -0.24
C LEU A 29 15.41 8.23 -0.81
N MET A 30 16.35 8.91 -0.15
CA MET A 30 17.75 8.94 -0.59
C MET A 30 18.40 7.55 -0.52
N SER A 31 18.18 6.82 0.57
CA SER A 31 18.66 5.44 0.71
C SER A 31 18.13 4.52 -0.39
N ILE A 32 16.85 4.64 -0.75
CA ILE A 32 16.23 3.87 -1.82
C ILE A 32 16.85 4.23 -3.17
N ASN A 33 16.96 5.52 -3.48
CA ASN A 33 17.53 5.98 -4.75
C ASN A 33 19.01 5.59 -4.95
N MET A 34 19.81 5.48 -3.87
CA MET A 34 21.19 4.99 -3.96
C MET A 34 21.29 3.54 -4.45
N ASN A 35 20.22 2.76 -4.30
CA ASN A 35 20.16 1.35 -4.71
C ASN A 35 19.44 1.16 -6.06
N LEU A 36 19.07 2.24 -6.75
CA LEU A 36 18.35 2.21 -8.03
C LEU A 36 19.20 2.82 -9.16
N PRO A 37 19.12 2.28 -10.39
CA PRO A 37 19.63 2.97 -11.58
C PRO A 37 18.96 4.34 -11.74
N THR A 38 19.69 5.31 -12.32
CA THR A 38 19.26 6.72 -12.39
C THR A 38 17.86 6.89 -13.01
N GLU A 39 17.53 6.13 -14.04
CA GLU A 39 16.25 6.14 -14.74
C GLU A 39 15.06 5.62 -13.92
N TYR A 40 15.31 4.95 -12.80
CA TYR A 40 14.30 4.44 -11.87
C TYR A 40 14.27 5.18 -10.53
N GLN A 41 15.11 6.20 -10.36
CA GLN A 41 15.11 6.99 -9.12
C GLN A 41 13.82 7.79 -8.99
N TYR A 42 13.31 7.84 -7.77
CA TYR A 42 12.14 8.64 -7.44
C TYR A 42 12.53 10.10 -7.23
N ASN A 43 11.73 11.02 -7.78
CA ASN A 43 11.98 12.46 -7.70
C ASN A 43 11.44 13.09 -6.41
N SER A 44 10.51 12.40 -5.72
CA SER A 44 9.87 12.92 -4.52
C SER A 44 9.33 11.82 -3.61
N ILE A 45 9.10 12.18 -2.34
CA ILE A 45 8.35 11.35 -1.39
C ILE A 45 6.97 10.98 -1.94
N ARG A 46 6.30 11.93 -2.61
CA ARG A 46 4.95 11.69 -3.15
C ARG A 46 4.94 10.61 -4.23
N GLU A 47 5.98 10.57 -5.05
CA GLU A 47 6.12 9.58 -6.13
C GLU A 47 6.22 8.16 -5.54
N ILE A 48 7.12 7.97 -4.58
CA ILE A 48 7.29 6.66 -3.93
C ILE A 48 6.07 6.26 -3.09
N GLN A 49 5.43 7.20 -2.39
CA GLN A 49 4.15 6.97 -1.71
C GLN A 49 3.10 6.42 -2.67
N THR A 50 2.98 7.03 -3.86
CA THR A 50 2.03 6.60 -4.89
C THR A 50 2.29 5.16 -5.34
N VAL A 51 3.56 4.79 -5.52
CA VAL A 51 3.95 3.42 -5.89
C VAL A 51 3.63 2.41 -4.78
N MET A 52 3.97 2.73 -3.52
CA MET A 52 3.69 1.85 -2.38
C MET A 52 2.19 1.63 -2.18
N VAL A 53 1.40 2.70 -2.33
CA VAL A 53 -0.06 2.68 -2.29
C VAL A 53 -0.64 1.79 -3.38
N LYS A 54 -0.20 1.94 -4.64
CA LYS A 54 -0.64 1.06 -5.74
C LYS A 54 -0.31 -0.40 -5.45
N GLY A 55 0.91 -0.66 -5.00
CA GLY A 55 1.33 -2.02 -4.63
C GLY A 55 0.54 -2.63 -3.48
N ALA A 56 0.00 -1.83 -2.55
CA ALA A 56 -0.90 -2.31 -1.50
C ALA A 56 -2.28 -2.70 -2.07
N PHE A 57 -2.81 -1.93 -3.03
CA PHE A 57 -4.07 -2.27 -3.71
C PHE A 57 -3.96 -3.48 -4.62
N ASP A 58 -2.88 -3.58 -5.40
CA ASP A 58 -2.63 -4.76 -6.24
C ASP A 58 -2.52 -6.02 -5.36
N ALA A 59 -1.84 -5.92 -4.22
CA ALA A 59 -1.76 -7.03 -3.25
C ALA A 59 -3.13 -7.43 -2.68
N LEU A 60 -4.01 -6.46 -2.39
CA LEU A 60 -5.37 -6.75 -1.95
C LEU A 60 -6.18 -7.43 -3.06
N GLY A 61 -6.08 -6.94 -4.30
CA GLY A 61 -6.71 -7.55 -5.47
C GLY A 61 -6.25 -8.99 -5.71
N PHE A 62 -4.94 -9.24 -5.71
CA PHE A 62 -4.40 -10.59 -5.80
C PHE A 62 -4.85 -11.49 -4.65
N SER A 63 -5.02 -10.93 -3.45
CA SER A 63 -5.51 -11.72 -2.30
C SER A 63 -6.97 -12.17 -2.48
N VAL A 64 -7.78 -11.41 -3.22
CA VAL A 64 -9.13 -11.84 -3.64
C VAL A 64 -9.04 -12.93 -4.69
N GLU A 65 -8.19 -12.78 -5.70
CA GLU A 65 -7.99 -13.79 -6.76
C GLU A 65 -7.50 -15.14 -6.20
N LEU A 66 -6.72 -15.10 -5.12
CA LEU A 66 -6.24 -16.29 -4.40
C LEU A 66 -7.24 -16.83 -3.37
N GLU A 67 -8.48 -16.32 -3.35
CA GLU A 67 -9.54 -16.71 -2.42
C GLU A 67 -9.15 -16.52 -0.93
N LEU A 68 -8.21 -15.63 -0.63
CA LEU A 68 -7.84 -15.28 0.76
C LEU A 68 -8.88 -14.32 1.38
N PHE A 69 -9.53 -13.51 0.55
CA PHE A 69 -10.62 -12.61 0.92
C PHE A 69 -11.79 -12.80 -0.03
N THR A 70 -13.01 -12.63 0.47
CA THR A 70 -14.15 -12.33 -0.41
C THR A 70 -14.07 -10.87 -0.89
N ASN A 71 -14.82 -10.53 -1.94
CA ASN A 71 -14.93 -9.15 -2.40
C ASN A 71 -15.42 -8.19 -1.29
N ASP A 72 -16.37 -8.63 -0.47
CA ASP A 72 -16.91 -7.82 0.62
C ASP A 72 -15.87 -7.60 1.72
N GLU A 73 -15.14 -8.66 2.11
CA GLU A 73 -14.06 -8.56 3.09
C GLU A 73 -12.92 -7.66 2.62
N ALA A 74 -12.54 -7.76 1.34
CA ALA A 74 -11.54 -6.88 0.75
C ALA A 74 -12.02 -5.42 0.71
N THR A 75 -13.29 -5.19 0.38
CA THR A 75 -13.89 -3.85 0.35
C THR A 75 -13.94 -3.22 1.74
N ASP A 76 -14.32 -3.98 2.76
CA ASP A 76 -14.36 -3.47 4.14
C ASP A 76 -12.95 -3.23 4.69
N PHE A 77 -12.00 -4.12 4.40
CA PHE A 77 -10.61 -3.90 4.76
C PHE A 77 -10.04 -2.66 4.08
N TRP A 78 -10.36 -2.44 2.79
CA TRP A 78 -9.98 -1.24 2.06
C TRP A 78 -10.49 0.03 2.73
N LYS A 79 -11.76 0.09 3.17
CA LYS A 79 -12.31 1.26 3.87
C LYS A 79 -11.54 1.57 5.15
N VAL A 80 -11.22 0.54 5.94
CA VAL A 80 -10.43 0.69 7.17
C VAL A 80 -9.04 1.25 6.87
N LEU A 81 -8.36 0.72 5.85
CA LEU A 81 -7.05 1.23 5.42
C LEU A 81 -7.15 2.67 4.90
N HIS A 82 -8.18 2.99 4.13
CA HIS A 82 -8.38 4.33 3.58
C HIS A 82 -8.57 5.37 4.68
N GLU A 83 -9.39 5.08 5.69
CA GLU A 83 -9.59 5.95 6.85
C GLU A 83 -8.31 6.11 7.67
N ARG A 84 -7.63 4.99 7.99
CA ARG A 84 -6.41 4.99 8.80
C ARG A 84 -5.26 5.75 8.16
N TYR A 85 -5.13 5.66 6.84
CA TYR A 85 -4.06 6.29 6.06
C TYR A 85 -4.59 7.40 5.15
N SER A 86 -5.58 8.16 5.63
CA SER A 86 -6.29 9.17 4.83
C SER A 86 -5.36 10.21 4.19
N GLN A 87 -4.23 10.52 4.83
CA GLN A 87 -3.18 11.43 4.33
C GLN A 87 -2.47 10.95 3.05
N LEU A 88 -2.55 9.66 2.72
CA LEU A 88 -1.94 9.12 1.50
C LEU A 88 -2.78 9.42 0.26
N TRP A 89 -4.07 9.69 0.44
CA TRP A 89 -5.00 9.93 -0.66
C TRP A 89 -5.01 11.39 -1.07
N PRO A 90 -5.14 11.69 -2.38
CA PRO A 90 -5.43 13.05 -2.78
C PRO A 90 -6.75 13.47 -2.11
N SER A 91 -6.76 14.65 -1.48
CA SER A 91 -7.98 15.27 -0.99
C SER A 91 -8.98 15.27 -2.14
N GLN A 92 -10.17 14.70 -1.95
CA GLN A 92 -11.25 14.90 -2.90
C GLN A 92 -11.64 16.38 -2.83
N THR A 93 -10.94 17.23 -3.58
CA THR A 93 -11.49 18.51 -4.00
C THR A 93 -12.71 18.17 -4.82
N GLN A 94 -13.88 18.26 -4.17
CA GLN A 94 -15.18 18.24 -4.82
C GLN A 94 -15.12 19.24 -5.98
N SER A 95 -15.31 18.70 -7.20
CA SER A 95 -15.51 19.50 -8.41
C SER A 95 -16.95 19.99 -8.46
#